data_AF-A0A2D5FMW1-F1
#
_entry.id   AF-A0A2D5FMW1-F1
#
_cell.length_a   1.000
_cell.length_b   1.000
_cell.length_c   1.000
_cell.angle_alpha   90.00
_cell.angle_beta   90.00
_cell.angle_gamma   90.00
#
_symmetry.space_group_name_H-M   'P 1'
#
loop_
_entity.id
_entity.type
_entity.pdbx_description
1 polymer ?
#
loop_
_entity_poly.entity_id
_entity_poly.type
_entity_poly.pdbx_seq_one_letter_code
_entity_poly.pdbx_strand_id
1 'polypeptide(L)'
;MPEKDNQLRRTAKGRRPQYFEDPAVDHLHNMILSLVEELSVTRDRADALERLLEQSGVLNSIQLDQYQADEVAAIERQERRERYIARVLKTFSDQAERETEDLMAPPFEEVVRIMDK
;
A
#
# COMPACT_ATOMS: atom_id res chain seq x y z
N MET A 1 12.37 -31.51 -7.49
CA MET A 1 11.13 -30.90 -6.94
C MET A 1 11.49 -29.50 -6.51
N PRO A 2 10.96 -28.41 -7.12
CA PRO A 2 11.30 -27.07 -6.67
C PRO A 2 10.62 -26.80 -5.32
N GLU A 3 11.38 -26.27 -4.36
CA GLU A 3 10.88 -25.82 -3.06
C GLU A 3 9.76 -24.80 -3.26
N LYS A 4 8.59 -25.08 -2.67
CA LYS A 4 7.49 -24.13 -2.62
C LYS A 4 7.86 -23.02 -1.65
N ASP A 5 8.11 -21.83 -2.18
CA ASP A 5 8.29 -20.60 -1.41
C ASP A 5 7.04 -20.38 -0.54
N ASN A 6 7.17 -20.64 0.77
CA ASN A 6 6.06 -20.67 1.72
C ASN A 6 5.79 -19.27 2.30
N GLN A 7 5.68 -18.26 1.44
CA GLN A 7 5.21 -16.94 1.86
C GLN A 7 3.70 -16.99 2.06
N LEU A 8 3.27 -17.13 3.32
CA LEU A 8 1.87 -17.02 3.71
C LEU A 8 1.34 -15.63 3.31
N ARG A 9 0.51 -15.57 2.27
CA ARG A 9 -0.18 -14.35 1.85
C ARG A 9 -1.07 -13.88 3.00
N ARG A 10 -0.72 -12.76 3.63
CA ARG A 10 -1.51 -12.13 4.69
C ARG A 10 -2.67 -11.35 4.07
N THR A 11 -3.67 -12.07 3.56
CA THR A 11 -4.93 -11.47 3.10
C THR A 11 -5.96 -11.56 4.22
N ALA A 12 -6.57 -10.42 4.59
CA ALA A 12 -7.67 -10.39 5.54
C ALA A 12 -8.86 -11.20 4.99
N LYS A 13 -9.34 -12.19 5.77
CA LYS A 13 -10.54 -12.97 5.44
C LYS A 13 -11.78 -12.22 5.92
N GLY A 14 -12.66 -11.82 5.00
CA GLY A 14 -13.94 -11.16 5.30
C GLY A 14 -14.42 -10.25 4.18
N ARG A 15 -15.74 -10.12 4.03
CA ARG A 15 -16.35 -9.15 3.10
C ARG A 15 -16.06 -7.75 3.63
N ARG A 16 -15.37 -6.92 2.85
CA ARG A 16 -15.16 -5.50 3.22
C ARG A 16 -16.52 -4.79 3.27
N PRO A 17 -16.77 -3.92 4.26
CA PRO A 17 -17.98 -3.10 4.26
C PRO A 17 -18.02 -2.23 3.00
N GLN A 18 -19.17 -2.23 2.33
CA GLN A 18 -19.47 -1.38 1.18
C GLN A 18 -20.33 -0.22 1.68
N TYR A 19 -19.88 1.01 1.52
CA TYR A 19 -20.57 2.21 1.97
C TYR A 19 -21.28 2.94 0.83
N PHE A 20 -20.84 2.75 -0.42
CA PHE A 20 -21.41 3.40 -1.61
C PHE A 20 -22.04 2.37 -2.55
N GLU A 21 -22.93 2.82 -3.44
CA GLU A 21 -23.58 1.94 -4.42
C GLU A 21 -22.58 1.31 -5.41
N ASP A 22 -21.60 2.11 -5.86
CA ASP A 22 -20.52 1.66 -6.73
C ASP A 22 -19.31 1.23 -5.88
N PRO A 23 -18.91 -0.07 -5.91
CA PRO A 23 -17.73 -0.56 -5.21
C PRO A 23 -16.43 0.18 -5.57
N ALA A 24 -16.32 0.72 -6.79
CA ALA A 24 -15.14 1.49 -7.20
C ALA A 24 -14.98 2.78 -6.37
N VAL A 25 -16.10 3.39 -5.94
CA VAL A 25 -16.11 4.59 -5.10
C VAL A 25 -15.63 4.26 -3.69
N ASP A 26 -16.04 3.11 -3.14
CA ASP A 26 -15.53 2.62 -1.84
C ASP A 26 -14.02 2.36 -1.88
N HIS A 27 -13.51 1.79 -2.98
CA HIS A 27 -12.08 1.59 -3.15
C HIS A 27 -11.32 2.91 -3.20
N LEU A 28 -11.80 3.87 -3.98
CA LEU A 28 -11.21 5.21 -4.05
C LEU A 28 -11.22 5.91 -2.69
N HIS A 29 -12.36 5.85 -1.98
CA HIS A 29 -12.50 6.44 -0.65
C HIS A 29 -11.50 5.85 0.35
N ASN A 30 -11.38 4.53 0.40
CA ASN A 30 -10.43 3.85 1.28
C ASN A 30 -8.98 4.22 0.96
N MET A 31 -8.61 4.30 -0.33
CA MET A 31 -7.27 4.74 -0.72
C MET A 31 -6.99 6.17 -0.27
N ILE A 32 -7.95 7.09 -0.45
CA ILE A 32 -7.80 8.48 -0.04
C ILE A 32 -7.62 8.57 1.47
N LEU A 33 -8.41 7.83 2.26
CA LEU A 33 -8.25 7.79 3.71
C LEU A 33 -6.87 7.29 4.13
N SER A 34 -6.39 6.19 3.55
CA SER A 34 -5.05 5.67 3.84
C SER A 34 -3.95 6.67 3.46
N LEU A 35 -4.08 7.34 2.30
CA LEU A 35 -3.15 8.37 1.87
C LEU A 35 -3.14 9.59 2.81
N VAL A 36 -4.31 10.02 3.28
CA VAL A 36 -4.43 11.15 4.21
C VAL A 36 -3.79 10.82 5.55
N GLU A 37 -4.03 9.61 6.08
CA GLU A 37 -3.43 9.15 7.33
C GLU A 37 -1.90 9.13 7.23
N GLU A 38 -1.36 8.46 6.20
CA GLU A 38 0.08 8.38 6.00
C GLU A 38 0.73 9.74 5.75
N LEU A 39 0.08 10.62 4.99
CA LEU A 39 0.55 11.99 4.74
C LEU A 39 0.54 12.84 6.01
N SER A 40 -0.48 12.73 6.85
CA SER A 40 -0.55 13.44 8.13
C SER A 40 0.60 13.03 9.03
N VAL A 41 0.80 11.72 9.24
CA VAL A 41 1.90 11.20 10.07
C VAL A 41 3.26 11.61 9.52
N THR A 42 3.43 11.61 8.19
CA THR A 42 4.68 12.02 7.53
C THR A 42 4.96 13.51 7.75
N ARG A 43 3.94 14.37 7.64
CA ARG A 43 4.06 15.81 7.89
C ARG A 43 4.42 16.11 9.33
N ASP A 44 3.74 15.47 10.28
CA ASP A 44 4.01 15.66 11.71
C ASP A 44 5.43 15.19 12.06
N ARG A 45 5.88 14.08 11.48
CA ARG A 45 7.25 13.59 11.67
C ARG A 45 8.29 14.53 11.04
N ALA A 46 7.99 15.13 9.89
CA ALA A 46 8.87 16.10 9.25
C ALA A 46 9.02 17.37 10.12
N ASP A 47 7.91 17.96 10.57
CA ASP A 47 7.95 19.13 11.48
C ASP A 47 8.73 18.84 12.76
N ALA A 48 8.53 17.67 13.37
CA ALA A 48 9.27 17.26 14.56
C ALA A 48 10.78 17.15 14.29
N LEU A 49 11.18 16.57 13.15
CA LEU A 49 12.60 16.47 12.76
C LEU A 49 13.21 17.86 12.53
N GLU A 50 12.51 18.75 11.82
CA GLU A 50 12.96 20.11 11.54
C GLU A 50 13.20 20.89 12.85
N ARG A 51 12.24 20.86 13.77
CA ARG A 51 12.36 21.52 15.08
C ARG A 51 13.52 20.98 15.91
N LEU A 52 13.71 19.66 15.94
CA LEU A 52 14.80 19.04 16.70
C LEU A 52 16.17 19.37 16.10
N LEU A 53 16.28 19.42 14.78
CA LEU A 53 17.52 19.75 14.09
C LEU A 53 17.88 21.24 14.21
N GLU A 54 16.88 22.11 14.22
CA GLU A 54 17.06 23.54 14.50
C GLU A 54 17.47 23.79 15.96
N GLN A 55 16.80 23.14 16.92
CA GLN A 55 17.17 23.22 18.35
C GLN A 55 18.59 22.72 18.64
N SER A 56 19.04 21.70 17.91
CA SER A 56 20.41 21.19 18.03
C SER A 56 21.45 22.03 17.30
N GLY A 57 21.04 23.03 16.52
CA GLY A 57 21.92 23.90 15.75
C GLY A 57 22.58 23.22 14.54
N VAL A 58 22.07 22.05 14.13
CA VAL A 58 22.65 21.25 13.02
C VAL A 58 22.26 21.82 11.67
N LEU A 59 21.03 22.33 11.53
CA LEU A 59 20.54 22.99 10.32
C LEU A 59 19.52 24.07 10.69
N ASN A 60 19.39 25.08 9.84
CA ASN A 60 18.29 26.04 9.93
C ASN A 60 17.28 25.85 8.80
N SER A 61 16.09 26.43 8.95
CA SER A 61 14.99 26.35 7.97
C SER A 61 15.40 26.78 6.56
N ILE A 62 16.24 27.80 6.42
CA ILE A 62 16.72 28.29 5.11
C ILE A 62 17.54 27.22 4.38
N GLN A 63 18.43 26.51 5.10
CA GLN A 63 19.24 25.44 4.51
C GLN A 63 18.37 24.28 4.02
N LEU A 64 17.28 23.99 4.73
CA LEU A 64 16.33 22.96 4.32
C LEU A 64 15.55 23.39 3.08
N ASP A 65 15.04 24.62 3.04
CA ASP A 65 14.27 25.15 1.91
C ASP A 65 15.10 25.24 0.62
N GLN A 66 16.41 25.45 0.76
CA GLN A 66 17.36 25.50 -0.36
C GLN A 66 17.94 24.14 -0.74
N TYR A 67 17.62 23.07 0.00
CA TYR A 67 18.18 21.76 -0.24
C TYR A 67 17.82 21.24 -1.64
N GLN A 68 18.85 20.88 -2.41
CA GLN A 68 18.70 20.17 -3.67
C GLN A 68 19.22 18.75 -3.50
N ALA A 69 18.39 17.78 -3.90
CA ALA A 69 18.80 16.38 -3.90
C ALA A 69 19.85 16.15 -4.97
N ASP A 70 20.90 15.43 -4.60
CA ASP A 70 21.83 14.86 -5.56
C ASP A 70 21.21 13.65 -6.29
N GLU A 71 21.94 13.12 -7.26
CA GLU A 71 21.48 12.00 -8.09
C GLU A 71 21.22 10.73 -7.25
N VAL A 72 22.04 10.48 -6.22
CA VAL A 72 21.89 9.34 -5.33
C VAL A 72 20.58 9.47 -4.54
N ALA A 73 20.34 10.61 -3.90
CA ALA A 73 19.12 10.87 -3.16
C ALA A 73 17.89 10.84 -4.07
N ALA A 74 18.01 11.27 -5.33
CA ALA A 74 16.93 11.20 -6.31
C ALA A 74 16.55 9.74 -6.65
N ILE A 75 17.54 8.88 -6.90
CA ILE A 75 17.32 7.45 -7.18
C ILE A 75 16.66 6.76 -5.98
N GLU A 76 17.18 6.97 -4.77
CA GLU A 76 16.59 6.36 -3.58
C GLU A 76 15.14 6.83 -3.35
N ARG A 77 14.85 8.11 -3.62
CA ARG A 77 13.49 8.66 -3.54
C ARG A 77 12.57 7.99 -4.56
N GLN A 78 13.07 7.73 -5.78
CA GLN A 78 12.31 7.05 -6.81
C GLN A 78 11.94 5.63 -6.37
N GLU A 79 12.90 4.84 -5.88
CA GLU A 79 12.61 3.49 -5.37
C GLU A 79 11.61 3.51 -4.20
N ARG A 80 11.77 4.45 -3.26
CA ARG A 80 10.84 4.62 -2.14
C ARG A 80 9.43 4.97 -2.64
N ARG A 81 9.33 5.84 -3.65
CA ARG A 81 8.05 6.24 -4.28
C ARG A 81 7.37 5.07 -4.97
N GLU A 82 8.11 4.24 -5.70
CA GLU A 82 7.57 3.04 -6.36
C GLU A 82 7.02 2.05 -5.32
N ARG A 83 7.78 1.79 -4.26
CA ARG A 83 7.30 0.95 -3.14
C ARG A 83 6.06 1.54 -2.45
N TYR A 84 5.99 2.85 -2.34
CA TYR A 84 4.85 3.56 -1.76
C TYR A 84 3.60 3.42 -2.63
N ILE A 85 3.71 3.70 -3.93
CA ILE A 85 2.64 3.56 -4.91
C ILE A 85 2.12 2.12 -4.93
N ALA A 86 3.02 1.12 -4.91
CA ALA A 86 2.63 -0.28 -4.88
C ALA A 86 1.80 -0.64 -3.63
N ARG A 87 2.10 -0.06 -2.46
CA ARG A 87 1.30 -0.27 -1.24
C ARG A 87 -0.08 0.37 -1.35
N VAL A 88 -0.16 1.60 -1.84
CA VAL A 88 -1.43 2.32 -2.02
C VAL A 88 -2.33 1.59 -3.03
N LEU A 89 -1.76 1.12 -4.14
CA LEU A 89 -2.48 0.40 -5.19
C LEU A 89 -2.75 -1.08 -4.86
N LYS A 90 -2.21 -1.62 -3.77
CA LYS A 90 -2.34 -3.04 -3.41
C LYS A 90 -3.81 -3.49 -3.36
N THR A 91 -4.72 -2.61 -2.96
CA THR A 91 -6.16 -2.89 -2.94
C THR A 91 -6.71 -3.27 -4.31
N PHE A 92 -6.26 -2.63 -5.40
CA PHE A 92 -6.69 -2.98 -6.74
C PHE A 92 -6.04 -4.27 -7.23
N SER A 93 -4.76 -4.48 -6.92
CA SER A 93 -4.09 -5.74 -7.26
C SER A 93 -4.74 -6.93 -6.56
N ASP A 94 -5.10 -6.79 -5.28
CA ASP A 94 -5.82 -7.83 -4.53
C ASP A 94 -7.21 -8.11 -5.11
N GLN A 95 -7.90 -7.07 -5.59
CA GLN A 95 -9.21 -7.22 -6.20
C GLN A 95 -9.12 -7.94 -7.55
N ALA A 96 -8.19 -7.53 -8.42
CA ALA A 96 -7.95 -8.19 -9.69
C ALA A 96 -7.54 -9.66 -9.50
N GLU A 97 -6.67 -9.95 -8.52
CA GLU A 97 -6.30 -11.32 -8.15
C GLU A 97 -7.54 -12.13 -7.71
N ARG A 98 -8.40 -11.59 -6.85
CA ARG A 98 -9.63 -12.28 -6.41
C ARG A 98 -10.59 -12.56 -7.56
N GLU A 99 -10.81 -11.58 -8.44
CA GLU A 99 -11.66 -11.77 -9.63
C GLU A 99 -11.12 -12.89 -10.53
N THR A 100 -9.79 -12.95 -10.72
CA THR A 100 -9.17 -14.06 -11.47
C THR A 100 -9.27 -15.40 -10.75
N GLU A 101 -9.15 -15.44 -9.43
CA GLU A 101 -9.33 -16.66 -8.62
C GLU A 101 -10.77 -17.17 -8.67
N ASP A 102 -11.75 -16.27 -8.54
CA ASP A 102 -13.18 -16.59 -8.65
C ASP A 102 -13.54 -17.13 -10.04
N LEU A 103 -12.95 -16.58 -11.10
CA LEU A 103 -13.12 -17.08 -12.49
C LEU A 103 -12.49 -18.46 -12.71
N MET A 104 -11.39 -18.77 -11.99
CA MET A 104 -10.66 -20.03 -12.10
C MET A 104 -11.22 -21.12 -11.15
N ALA A 105 -12.09 -20.75 -10.21
CA ALA A 105 -12.68 -21.68 -9.26
C ALA A 105 -13.67 -22.62 -9.96
N PRO A 106 -13.53 -23.96 -9.84
CA PRO A 106 -14.51 -24.88 -10.38
C PRO A 106 -15.87 -24.66 -9.71
N PRO A 107 -16.99 -24.83 -10.43
CA PRO A 107 -18.32 -24.70 -9.86
C PRO A 107 -18.48 -25.58 -8.61
N PHE A 108 -19.26 -25.09 -7.63
CA PHE A 108 -19.47 -25.79 -6.36
C PHE A 108 -19.91 -27.26 -6.55
N GLU A 109 -20.77 -27.53 -7.53
CA GLU A 109 -21.23 -28.88 -7.87
C GLU A 109 -20.09 -29.82 -8.31
N GLU A 110 -19.07 -29.29 -8.97
CA GLU A 110 -17.90 -30.05 -9.41
C GLU A 110 -16.95 -30.34 -8.25
N VAL A 111 -16.79 -29.39 -7.32
CA VAL A 111 -16.03 -29.59 -6.08
C VAL A 111 -16.66 -30.68 -5.21
N VAL A 112 -17.99 -30.67 -5.05
CA VAL A 112 -18.73 -31.71 -4.32
C VAL A 112 -18.50 -33.09 -4.96
N ARG A 113 -18.55 -33.17 -6.29
CA ARG A 113 -18.32 -34.42 -7.04
C ARG A 113 -16.88 -34.96 -6.90
N ILE A 114 -15.89 -34.08 -6.73
CA ILE A 114 -14.49 -34.46 -6.51
C ILE A 114 -14.27 -34.96 -5.07
N MET A 115 -14.96 -34.38 -4.09
CA MET A 115 -14.84 -34.76 -2.68
C MET A 115 -15.60 -36.04 -2.31
N ASP A 116 -16.65 -36.38 -3.08
CA ASP A 116 -17.43 -37.61 -2.90
C ASP A 116 -16.80 -38.86 -3.59
N LYS A 117 -15.58 -38.74 -4.14
CA LYS A 117 -14.78 -39.83 -4.73
C LYS A 117 -13.56 -40.15 -3.87
#